data_AF-A0A2A3Y745-F1
#
_entry.id   AF-A0A2A3Y745-F1
#
_cell.length_a   1.000
_cell.length_b   1.000
_cell.length_c   1.000
_cell.angle_alpha   90.00
_cell.angle_beta   90.00
_cell.angle_gamma   90.00
#
_symmetry.space_group_name_H-M   'P 1'
#
loop_
_entity.id
_entity.type
_entity.pdbx_description
1 polymer ?
#
loop_
_entity_poly.entity_id
_entity_poly.type
_entity_poly.pdbx_seq_one_letter_code
_entity_poly.pdbx_strand_id
1 'polypeptide(L)'
;MVLPWLYLLWSTYRGTVTDLHVTRRGQRHKIFALTAVSIGLGLLLLSLMGASQRIFVEVLSILAGLLMVAVINLWWKVSVHMAVGCYVALQLCTSLALVPPVLAFIAVLSWSRIRSQQHTPSQVCGGVIVGIAVSYLSGWIAMLS
;
A
#
# COMPACT_ATOMS: atom_id res chain seq x y z
N MET A 1 -6.27 -0.92 9.92
CA MET A 1 -6.70 -2.19 9.27
C MET A 1 -8.01 -2.76 9.81
N VAL A 2 -8.56 -2.28 10.94
CA VAL A 2 -9.76 -2.90 11.54
C VAL A 2 -11.03 -2.65 10.72
N LEU A 3 -11.24 -1.43 10.20
CA LEU A 3 -12.48 -1.05 9.51
C LEU A 3 -12.75 -1.81 8.19
N PRO A 4 -11.78 -1.99 7.26
CA PRO A 4 -12.02 -2.74 6.01
C PRO A 4 -12.36 -4.21 6.26
N TRP A 5 -11.72 -4.83 7.27
CA TRP A 5 -11.98 -6.21 7.65
C TRP A 5 -13.37 -6.37 8.27
N LEU A 6 -13.78 -5.46 9.15
CA LEU A 6 -15.14 -5.46 9.71
C LEU A 6 -16.20 -5.29 8.63
N TYR A 7 -15.98 -4.38 7.67
CA TYR A 7 -16.89 -4.21 6.53
C TYR A 7 -16.95 -5.47 5.65
N LEU A 8 -15.80 -6.07 5.33
CA LEU A 8 -15.73 -7.33 4.57
C LEU A 8 -16.49 -8.46 5.27
N LEU A 9 -16.25 -8.68 6.57
CA LEU A 9 -16.90 -9.71 7.39
C LEU A 9 -18.42 -9.49 7.50
N TRP A 10 -18.85 -8.25 7.71
CA TRP A 10 -20.27 -7.91 7.75
C TRP A 10 -20.94 -8.12 6.38
N SER A 11 -20.23 -7.79 5.30
CA SER A 11 -20.74 -7.90 3.94
C SER A 11 -20.81 -9.35 3.43
N THR A 12 -19.92 -10.24 3.87
CA THR A 12 -20.04 -11.70 3.66
C THR A 12 -21.14 -12.30 4.52
N TYR A 13 -21.28 -11.87 5.78
CA TYR A 13 -22.36 -12.34 6.66
C TYR A 13 -23.76 -12.03 6.11
N ARG A 14 -23.94 -10.88 5.43
CA ARG A 14 -25.21 -10.50 4.79
C ARG A 14 -25.45 -11.11 3.40
N GLY A 15 -24.55 -11.96 2.88
CA GLY A 15 -24.69 -12.60 1.56
C GLY A 15 -24.59 -11.64 0.36
N THR A 16 -24.28 -10.37 0.59
CA THR A 16 -24.22 -9.32 -0.43
C THR A 16 -22.97 -9.38 -1.33
N VAL A 17 -21.96 -10.18 -0.96
CA VAL A 17 -20.69 -10.31 -1.68
C VAL A 17 -20.34 -11.78 -1.80
N THR A 18 -20.49 -12.35 -2.99
CA THR A 18 -20.19 -13.74 -3.34
C THR A 18 -18.70 -14.01 -3.62
N ASP A 19 -17.89 -12.96 -3.75
CA ASP A 19 -16.46 -13.09 -4.05
C ASP A 19 -15.62 -12.26 -3.07
N LEU A 20 -14.73 -12.95 -2.34
CA LEU A 20 -13.65 -12.32 -1.57
C LEU A 20 -12.72 -11.48 -2.48
N HIS A 21 -12.75 -11.76 -3.78
CA HIS A 21 -12.17 -10.92 -4.82
C HIS A 21 -13.08 -9.71 -5.03
N VAL A 22 -12.62 -8.53 -4.63
CA VAL A 22 -13.30 -7.25 -4.86
C VAL A 22 -13.22 -6.91 -6.37
N THR A 23 -14.06 -7.56 -7.17
CA THR A 23 -14.00 -7.51 -8.64
C THR A 23 -14.64 -6.23 -9.18
N ARG A 24 -15.61 -5.64 -8.45
CA ARG A 24 -16.31 -4.41 -8.85
C ARG A 24 -15.50 -3.16 -8.48
N ARG A 25 -15.19 -2.31 -9.47
CA ARG A 25 -14.49 -1.02 -9.29
C ARG A 25 -15.13 -0.18 -8.18
N GLY A 26 -16.47 -0.12 -8.10
CA GLY A 26 -17.17 0.64 -7.05
C GLY A 26 -16.90 0.18 -5.61
N GLN A 27 -16.62 -1.11 -5.38
CA GLN A 27 -16.30 -1.63 -4.05
C GLN A 27 -14.84 -1.33 -3.64
N ARG A 28 -13.92 -1.23 -4.61
CA ARG A 28 -12.52 -0.91 -4.36
C ARG A 28 -12.33 0.48 -3.76
N HIS A 29 -13.05 1.48 -4.27
CA HIS A 29 -12.99 2.85 -3.76
C HIS A 29 -13.49 2.95 -2.31
N LYS A 30 -14.55 2.21 -1.97
CA LYS A 30 -15.04 2.13 -0.59
C LYS A 30 -13.98 1.52 0.34
N ILE A 31 -13.32 0.45 -0.08
CA ILE A 31 -12.25 -0.19 0.70
C ILE A 31 -11.06 0.75 0.87
N PHE A 32 -10.64 1.46 -0.17
CA PHE A 32 -9.58 2.46 -0.07
C PHE A 32 -9.96 3.61 0.88
N ALA A 33 -11.18 4.13 0.79
CA ALA A 33 -11.67 5.17 1.69
C ALA A 33 -11.71 4.71 3.15
N LEU A 34 -12.27 3.51 3.43
CA LEU A 34 -12.28 2.94 4.78
C LEU A 34 -10.86 2.68 5.31
N THR A 35 -9.94 2.27 4.43
CA THR A 35 -8.54 2.06 4.80
C THR A 35 -7.86 3.39 5.14
N ALA A 36 -8.09 4.44 4.33
CA ALA A 36 -7.55 5.77 4.56
C ALA A 36 -8.07 6.36 5.89
N VAL A 37 -9.37 6.24 6.17
CA VAL A 37 -9.96 6.66 7.46
C VAL A 37 -9.33 5.88 8.61
N SER A 38 -9.16 4.56 8.48
CA SER A 38 -8.52 3.75 9.52
C SER A 38 -7.07 4.16 9.79
N ILE A 39 -6.31 4.55 8.76
CA ILE A 39 -4.93 5.01 8.91
C ILE A 39 -4.91 6.42 9.52
N GLY A 40 -5.80 7.31 9.09
CA GLY A 40 -5.94 8.65 9.65
C GLY A 40 -6.26 8.64 11.15
N LEU A 41 -7.16 7.75 11.58
CA LEU A 41 -7.42 7.53 13.01
C LEU A 41 -6.19 6.98 13.74
N GLY A 42 -5.41 6.09 13.11
CA GLY A 42 -4.14 5.62 13.65
C GLY A 42 -3.12 6.74 13.83
N LEU A 43 -2.98 7.63 12.85
CA LEU A 43 -2.12 8.82 12.94
C LEU A 43 -2.56 9.76 14.07
N LEU A 44 -3.87 9.98 14.22
CA LEU A 44 -4.41 10.78 15.32
C LEU A 44 -4.03 10.16 16.68
N LEU A 45 -4.22 8.86 16.85
CA LEU A 45 -3.82 8.15 18.07
C LEU A 45 -2.32 8.23 18.33
N LEU A 46 -1.48 8.04 17.30
CA LEU A 46 -0.03 8.19 17.42
C LEU A 46 0.38 9.59 17.87
N SER A 47 -0.30 10.63 17.35
CA SER A 47 -0.04 12.02 17.77
C SER A 47 -0.42 12.26 19.24
N LEU A 48 -1.55 11.69 19.69
CA LEU A 48 -2.02 11.79 21.08
C LEU A 48 -1.13 11.01 22.05
N MET A 49 -0.54 9.90 21.60
CA MET A 49 0.37 9.07 22.41
C MET A 49 1.80 9.62 22.45
N GLY A 50 2.10 10.73 21.76
CA GLY A 50 3.46 11.28 21.68
C GLY A 50 4.44 10.31 21.01
N ALA A 51 3.99 9.58 19.98
CA ALA A 51 4.84 8.63 19.26
C ALA A 51 6.07 9.32 18.64
N SER A 52 7.14 8.56 18.44
CA SER A 52 8.34 9.09 17.81
C SER A 52 8.06 9.58 16.39
N GLN A 53 8.71 10.69 16.01
CA GLN A 53 8.58 11.30 14.68
C GLN A 53 8.80 10.27 13.57
N ARG A 54 9.76 9.36 13.76
CA ARG A 54 10.06 8.30 12.80
C ARG A 54 8.86 7.39 12.51
N ILE A 55 8.11 6.96 13.53
CA ILE A 55 6.92 6.13 13.33
C ILE A 55 5.82 6.94 12.65
N PHE A 56 5.67 8.21 13.03
CA PHE A 56 4.67 9.09 12.42
C PHE A 56 4.91 9.29 10.91
N VAL A 57 6.15 9.58 10.51
CA VAL A 57 6.53 9.74 9.09
C VAL A 57 6.26 8.46 8.30
N GLU A 58 6.61 7.29 8.82
CA GLU A 58 6.36 6.02 8.14
C GLU A 58 4.86 5.75 7.91
N VAL A 59 4.02 5.99 8.92
CA VAL A 59 2.57 5.78 8.79
C VAL A 59 1.95 6.84 7.85
N LEU A 60 2.47 8.06 7.86
CA LEU A 60 2.06 9.11 6.93
C LEU A 60 2.43 8.76 5.48
N SER A 61 3.62 8.22 5.25
CA SER A 61 4.07 7.72 3.94
C SER A 61 3.20 6.58 3.44
N ILE A 62 2.78 5.66 4.31
CA ILE A 62 1.83 4.60 3.96
C ILE A 62 0.46 5.19 3.56
N LEU A 63 -0.02 6.21 4.27
CA LEU A 63 -1.26 6.92 3.88
C LEU A 63 -1.10 7.58 2.50
N ALA A 64 0.00 8.28 2.26
CA ALA A 64 0.29 8.91 0.98
C ALA A 64 0.35 7.88 -0.16
N GLY A 65 1.02 6.75 0.05
CA GLY A 65 1.06 5.64 -0.91
C GLY A 65 -0.31 5.05 -1.20
N LEU A 66 -1.15 4.86 -0.18
CA LEU A 66 -2.53 4.40 -0.37
C LEU A 66 -3.33 5.38 -1.22
N LEU A 67 -3.23 6.68 -0.93
CA LEU A 67 -3.92 7.72 -1.71
C LEU A 67 -3.44 7.77 -3.15
N MET A 68 -2.13 7.67 -3.38
CA MET A 68 -1.54 7.63 -4.73
C MET A 68 -2.07 6.43 -5.52
N VAL A 69 -2.08 5.24 -4.93
CA VAL A 69 -2.64 4.04 -5.57
C VAL A 69 -4.14 4.19 -5.80
N ALA A 70 -4.89 4.76 -4.86
CA ALA A 70 -6.33 4.97 -5.01
C ALA A 70 -6.64 5.91 -6.17
N VAL A 71 -5.89 7.01 -6.31
CA VAL A 71 -6.02 7.97 -7.40
C VAL A 71 -5.67 7.33 -8.73
N ILE A 72 -4.53 6.64 -8.85
CA ILE A 72 -4.15 6.00 -10.12
C ILE A 72 -5.18 4.93 -10.52
N ASN A 73 -5.70 4.17 -9.55
CA ASN A 73 -6.73 3.14 -9.77
C ASN A 73 -8.07 3.67 -10.30
N LEU A 74 -8.32 4.98 -10.27
CA LEU A 74 -9.49 5.60 -10.92
C LEU A 74 -9.45 5.37 -12.44
N TRP A 75 -8.26 5.47 -13.04
CA TRP A 75 -8.06 5.38 -14.49
C TRP A 75 -7.39 4.06 -14.89
N TRP A 76 -6.44 3.57 -14.10
CA TRP A 76 -5.62 2.42 -14.44
C TRP A 76 -5.27 1.55 -13.23
N LYS A 77 -5.57 0.25 -13.31
CA LYS A 77 -5.38 -0.70 -12.20
C LYS A 77 -3.88 -0.88 -11.92
N VAL A 78 -3.41 -0.53 -10.73
CA VAL A 78 -2.03 -0.73 -10.28
C VAL A 78 -1.94 -1.83 -9.20
N SER A 79 -0.81 -2.54 -9.15
CA SER A 79 -0.55 -3.54 -8.11
C SER A 79 -0.18 -2.89 -6.77
N VAL A 80 -1.14 -2.86 -5.84
CA VAL A 80 -0.92 -2.41 -4.44
C VAL A 80 0.20 -3.21 -3.77
N HIS A 81 0.26 -4.53 -4.02
CA HIS A 81 1.30 -5.40 -3.44
C HIS A 81 2.70 -5.00 -3.89
N MET A 82 2.85 -4.59 -5.15
CA MET A 82 4.14 -4.10 -5.65
C MET A 82 4.49 -2.74 -5.07
N ALA A 83 3.50 -1.84 -4.93
CA ALA A 83 3.72 -0.54 -4.29
C ALA A 83 4.20 -0.68 -2.84
N VAL A 84 3.50 -1.46 -2.03
CA VAL A 84 3.85 -1.67 -0.62
C VAL A 84 5.14 -2.49 -0.49
N GLY A 85 5.28 -3.58 -1.25
CA GLY A 85 6.45 -4.44 -1.20
C GLY A 85 7.73 -3.72 -1.61
N CYS A 86 7.66 -2.91 -2.68
CA CYS A 86 8.79 -2.09 -3.11
C CYS A 86 9.14 -1.01 -2.08
N TYR A 87 8.15 -0.29 -1.55
CA TYR A 87 8.36 0.70 -0.48
C TYR A 87 9.11 0.11 0.72
N VAL A 88 8.60 -0.99 1.28
CA VAL A 88 9.19 -1.64 2.46
C VAL A 88 10.60 -2.17 2.15
N ALA A 89 10.79 -2.79 0.98
CA ALA A 89 12.10 -3.32 0.60
C ALA A 89 13.16 -2.20 0.46
N LEU A 90 12.78 -1.05 -0.09
CA LEU A 90 13.66 0.13 -0.17
C LEU A 90 13.97 0.70 1.22
N GLN A 91 12.96 0.77 2.10
CA GLN A 91 13.16 1.30 3.46
C GLN A 91 14.07 0.41 4.32
N LEU A 92 14.10 -0.89 4.05
CA LEU A 92 15.01 -1.85 4.65
C LEU A 92 16.40 -1.88 3.99
N CYS A 93 16.56 -1.25 2.83
CA CYS A 93 17.83 -1.20 2.09
C CYS A 93 18.79 -0.18 2.70
N THR A 94 19.30 -0.47 3.90
CA THR A 94 20.17 0.45 4.66
C THR A 94 21.63 0.43 4.24
N SER A 95 22.03 -0.49 3.36
CA SER A 95 23.41 -0.59 2.86
C SER A 95 23.45 -1.14 1.44
N LEU A 96 24.55 -0.88 0.74
CA LEU A 96 24.75 -1.37 -0.63
C LEU A 96 24.77 -2.91 -0.71
N ALA A 97 25.17 -3.58 0.38
CA ALA A 97 25.13 -5.04 0.49
C ALA A 97 23.70 -5.63 0.46
N LEU A 98 22.69 -4.83 0.78
CA LEU A 98 21.28 -5.23 0.75
C LEU A 98 20.61 -4.98 -0.62
N VAL A 99 21.29 -4.35 -1.57
CA VAL A 99 20.74 -4.12 -2.91
C VAL A 99 20.41 -5.44 -3.63
N PRO A 100 21.31 -6.45 -3.69
CA PRO A 100 20.99 -7.72 -4.34
C PRO A 100 19.75 -8.43 -3.77
N PRO A 101 19.59 -8.63 -2.44
CA PRO A 101 18.39 -9.27 -1.91
C PRO A 101 17.12 -8.44 -2.10
N VAL A 102 17.19 -7.11 -2.09
CA VAL A 102 16.04 -6.23 -2.39
C VAL A 102 15.59 -6.39 -3.85
N LEU A 103 16.53 -6.38 -4.80
CA LEU A 103 16.22 -6.62 -6.20
C LEU A 103 15.65 -8.03 -6.43
N ALA A 104 16.22 -9.05 -5.78
CA ALA A 104 15.70 -10.41 -5.83
C ALA A 104 14.27 -10.50 -5.29
N PHE A 105 13.98 -9.84 -4.16
CA PHE A 105 12.63 -9.79 -3.59
C PHE A 105 11.64 -9.12 -4.55
N ILE A 106 11.98 -7.97 -5.12
CA ILE A 106 11.12 -7.27 -6.09
C ILE A 106 10.88 -8.13 -7.33
N ALA A 107 11.90 -8.84 -7.83
CA ALA A 107 11.78 -9.74 -8.97
C ALA A 107 10.85 -10.92 -8.68
N VAL A 108 11.03 -11.59 -7.54
CA VAL A 108 10.18 -12.72 -7.11
C VAL A 108 8.74 -12.27 -6.87
N LEU A 109 8.55 -11.11 -6.23
CA LEU A 109 7.22 -10.55 -6.01
C LEU A 109 6.55 -10.18 -7.33
N SER A 110 7.28 -9.58 -8.27
CA SER A 110 6.79 -9.27 -9.62
C SER A 110 6.35 -10.54 -10.36
N TRP A 111 7.19 -11.58 -10.34
CA TRP A 111 6.87 -12.88 -10.92
C TRP A 111 5.60 -13.49 -10.32
N SER A 112 5.49 -13.50 -8.99
CA SER A 112 4.30 -14.01 -8.28
C SER A 112 3.02 -13.29 -8.74
N ARG A 113 3.06 -11.97 -8.90
CA ARG A 113 1.89 -11.17 -9.30
C ARG A 113 1.49 -11.35 -10.75
N ILE A 114 2.46 -11.55 -11.65
CA ILE A 114 2.20 -11.87 -13.06
C ILE A 114 1.67 -13.30 -13.18
N ARG A 115 2.31 -14.27 -12.52
CA ARG A 115 1.93 -15.69 -12.56
C ARG A 115 0.55 -15.95 -11.97
N SER A 116 0.12 -15.17 -10.98
CA SER A 116 -1.24 -15.24 -10.43
C SER A 116 -2.32 -14.85 -11.44
N GLN A 117 -1.99 -14.39 -12.66
CA GLN A 117 -2.92 -13.94 -13.72
C GLN A 117 -3.85 -12.79 -13.30
N GLN A 118 -3.57 -12.15 -12.16
CA GLN A 118 -4.36 -11.04 -11.63
C GLN A 118 -3.85 -9.66 -12.08
N HIS A 119 -2.61 -9.59 -12.57
CA HIS A 119 -1.93 -8.37 -12.96
C HIS A 119 -1.11 -8.54 -14.24
N THR A 120 -1.15 -7.53 -15.11
CA THR A 120 -0.24 -7.46 -16.27
C THR A 120 1.13 -6.89 -15.84
N PRO A 121 2.19 -7.10 -16.64
CA PRO A 121 3.51 -6.52 -16.36
C PRO A 121 3.48 -5.00 -16.17
N SER A 122 2.67 -4.29 -16.97
CA SER A 122 2.53 -2.84 -16.84
C SER A 122 1.93 -2.42 -15.48
N GLN A 123 0.93 -3.17 -14.97
CA GLN A 123 0.34 -2.90 -13.65
C GLN A 123 1.31 -3.19 -12.50
N VAL A 124 2.22 -4.15 -12.68
CA VAL A 124 3.31 -4.46 -11.75
C VAL A 124 4.33 -3.33 -11.75
N CYS A 125 4.79 -2.89 -12.92
CA CYS A 125 5.71 -1.75 -13.06
C CYS A 125 5.12 -0.47 -12.45
N GLY A 126 3.84 -0.18 -12.70
CA GLY A 126 3.15 0.96 -12.08
C GLY A 126 3.20 0.89 -10.55
N GLY A 127 3.10 -0.31 -9.96
CA GLY A 127 3.21 -0.49 -8.52
C GLY A 127 4.62 -0.23 -8.01
N VAL A 128 5.64 -0.72 -8.71
CA VAL A 128 7.05 -0.44 -8.38
C VAL A 128 7.34 1.06 -8.41
N ILE A 129 6.90 1.77 -9.45
CA ILE A 129 7.07 3.22 -9.58
C ILE A 129 6.44 3.96 -8.39
N VAL A 130 5.22 3.57 -7.99
CA VAL A 130 4.58 4.14 -6.80
C VAL A 130 5.40 3.87 -5.54
N GLY A 131 5.89 2.65 -5.35
CA GLY A 131 6.72 2.30 -4.19
C GLY A 131 8.00 3.14 -4.09
N ILE A 132 8.68 3.34 -5.22
CA ILE A 132 9.85 4.23 -5.32
C ILE A 132 9.46 5.68 -4.98
N ALA A 133 8.38 6.21 -5.57
CA ALA A 133 7.94 7.57 -5.33
C ALA A 133 7.60 7.81 -3.84
N VAL A 134 6.94 6.86 -3.19
CA VAL A 134 6.60 6.95 -1.76
C VAL A 134 7.85 6.85 -0.89
N SER A 135 8.85 6.03 -1.26
CA SER A 135 10.13 5.96 -0.53
C SER A 135 10.89 7.29 -0.58
N TYR A 136 10.97 7.92 -1.75
CA TYR A 136 11.56 9.26 -1.88
C TYR A 136 10.78 10.31 -1.09
N LEU A 137 9.45 10.28 -1.15
CA LEU A 137 8.59 11.18 -0.37
C LEU A 137 8.82 11.00 1.13
N SER A 138 8.91 9.76 1.61
CA SER A 138 9.18 9.44 3.01
C SER A 138 10.52 10.01 3.48
N GLY A 139 11.57 9.81 2.68
CA GLY A 139 12.89 10.40 2.95
C GLY A 139 12.87 11.92 2.97
N TRP A 140 12.12 12.55 2.06
CA TRP A 140 11.99 14.00 2.01
C TRP A 140 11.22 14.56 3.22
N ILE A 141 10.11 13.92 3.63
CA ILE A 141 9.36 14.30 4.83
C ILE A 141 10.25 14.17 6.08
N ALA A 142 11.00 13.08 6.20
CA ALA A 142 11.91 12.85 7.32
C ALA A 142 13.04 13.88 7.43
N MET A 143 13.43 14.52 6.32
CA MET A 143 14.42 15.62 6.33
C MET A 143 13.83 16.96 6.78
N LEU A 144 12.51 17.14 6.66
CA LEU A 144 11.80 18.39 7.02
C LEU A 144 11.29 18.40 8.47
N SER A 145 11.24 17.24 9.12
CA SER A 145 10.79 17.04 10.50
C SER A 145 11.95 17.01 11.49
#